data_AF-A0A9Q3GCX2-F1
#
_entry.id   AF-A0A9Q3GCX2-F1
#
_cell.length_a   1.000
_cell.length_b   1.000
_cell.length_c   1.000
_cell.angle_alpha   90.00
_cell.angle_beta   90.00
_cell.angle_gamma   90.00
#
_symmetry.space_group_name_H-M   'P 1'
#
loop_
_entity.id
_entity.type
_entity.pdbx_description
1 polymer ?
#
loop_
_entity_poly.entity_id
_entity_poly.type
_entity_poly.pdbx_seq_one_letter_code
_entity_poly.pdbx_strand_id
1 'polypeptide(L)'
;MEDILGKFFAYGMEYKDCKGYTHDWVTHLPAFQLAYNTSQHSTTGETPSLVEKGWNPLLPADHLKKNLLTIHPTAKYFHEMWKRACDTASKCIAEAKEYNEQRGTNNTWNLTLEKETKVLVSKMSFNNLKGPKKMKDSFLGLFTIIKLIGKNAVEVKLTEEFSRKHPVFPVSLVKKYFQIEEDKFPSRKKIPTPPEIVEVEDSPGRAKKIIKARKIRLNGKDQRQYLVRFRNQKADKDKWLEEDAIPDGNLHLRRFRASGRTDQSHQ
;
A
#
# COMPACT_ATOMS: atom_id res chain seq x y z
N MET A 1 -18.86 -14.84 2.44
CA MET A 1 -17.52 -14.86 1.80
C MET A 1 -16.62 -13.74 2.32
N GLU A 2 -17.11 -12.50 2.46
CA GLU A 2 -16.30 -11.38 2.98
C GLU A 2 -15.68 -11.64 4.36
N ASP A 3 -16.44 -12.22 5.30
CA ASP A 3 -15.94 -12.58 6.63
C ASP A 3 -14.84 -13.67 6.60
N ILE A 4 -14.89 -14.57 5.61
CA ILE A 4 -13.91 -15.65 5.44
C ILE A 4 -12.61 -15.09 4.83
N LEU A 5 -12.73 -14.22 3.82
CA LEU A 5 -11.58 -13.53 3.22
C LEU A 5 -10.88 -12.60 4.21
N GLY A 6 -11.65 -11.92 5.08
CA GLY A 6 -11.10 -11.11 6.17
C GLY A 6 -10.28 -11.94 7.17
N LYS A 7 -10.73 -13.15 7.49
CA LYS A 7 -10.03 -14.08 8.38
C LYS A 7 -8.75 -14.66 7.74
N PHE A 8 -8.71 -14.85 6.42
CA PHE A 8 -7.48 -15.28 5.71
C PHE A 8 -6.33 -14.27 5.87
N PHE A 9 -6.59 -12.99 5.58
CA PHE A 9 -5.57 -11.95 5.70
C PHE A 9 -5.07 -11.77 7.13
N ALA A 10 -5.86 -12.16 8.13
CA ALA A 10 -5.52 -12.03 9.54
C ALA A 10 -4.75 -13.25 10.10
N TYR A 11 -5.10 -14.48 9.70
CA TYR A 11 -4.65 -15.70 10.39
C TYR A 11 -3.85 -16.70 9.56
N GLY A 12 -3.74 -16.52 8.23
CA GLY A 12 -2.92 -17.39 7.37
C GLY A 12 -3.63 -18.66 6.88
N MET A 13 -2.85 -19.69 6.52
CA MET A 13 -3.33 -20.90 5.83
C MET A 13 -4.15 -21.83 6.73
N GLU A 14 -3.81 -21.90 8.01
CA GLU A 14 -4.49 -22.75 8.99
C GLU A 14 -5.00 -21.89 10.14
N TYR A 15 -6.32 -21.76 10.23
CA TYR A 15 -6.96 -21.09 11.35
C TYR A 15 -7.80 -22.12 12.13
N LYS A 16 -7.50 -22.25 13.43
CA LYS A 16 -8.27 -23.08 14.36
C LYS A 16 -9.17 -22.18 15.18
N ASP A 17 -10.47 -22.40 15.09
CA ASP A 17 -11.45 -21.69 15.92
C ASP A 17 -11.33 -22.11 17.40
N CYS A 18 -11.88 -21.30 18.30
CA CYS A 18 -11.99 -21.60 19.74
C CYS A 18 -12.71 -22.94 20.04
N LYS A 19 -13.45 -23.46 19.06
CA LYS A 19 -14.17 -24.75 19.10
C LYS A 19 -13.37 -25.93 18.52
N GLY A 20 -12.12 -25.73 18.11
CA GLY A 20 -11.23 -26.78 17.62
C GLY A 20 -11.37 -27.15 16.13
N TYR A 21 -12.26 -26.50 15.38
CA TYR A 21 -12.37 -26.71 13.93
C TYR A 21 -11.19 -26.08 13.20
N THR A 22 -10.49 -26.89 12.39
CA THR A 22 -9.51 -26.42 11.40
C THR A 22 -10.24 -25.93 10.17
N HIS A 23 -10.16 -24.62 9.92
CA HIS A 23 -10.71 -24.02 8.71
C HIS A 23 -9.62 -23.99 7.63
N ASP A 24 -9.50 -25.08 6.88
CA ASP A 24 -8.64 -25.14 5.68
C ASP A 24 -9.41 -24.57 4.47
N TRP A 25 -9.58 -23.25 4.47
CA TRP A 25 -10.33 -22.54 3.43
C TRP A 25 -9.65 -22.65 2.04
N VAL A 26 -8.34 -22.94 1.98
CA VAL A 26 -7.62 -23.13 0.72
C VAL A 26 -8.11 -24.39 0.01
N THR A 27 -8.32 -25.49 0.73
CA THR A 27 -8.92 -26.70 0.15
C THR A 27 -10.35 -26.47 -0.35
N HIS A 28 -11.07 -25.53 0.27
CA HIS A 28 -12.45 -25.18 -0.10
C HIS A 28 -12.54 -24.10 -1.18
N LEU A 29 -11.45 -23.44 -1.55
CA LEU A 29 -11.44 -22.35 -2.54
C LEU A 29 -12.00 -22.77 -3.90
N PRO A 30 -11.67 -23.95 -4.46
CA PRO A 30 -12.28 -24.43 -5.71
C PRO A 30 -13.80 -24.61 -5.58
N ALA A 31 -14.27 -25.12 -4.45
CA ALA A 31 -15.70 -25.29 -4.19
C ALA A 31 -16.42 -23.93 -4.07
N PHE A 32 -15.80 -22.94 -3.42
CA PHE A 32 -16.34 -21.58 -3.34
C PHE A 32 -16.36 -20.88 -4.70
N GLN A 33 -15.30 -21.02 -5.49
CA GLN A 33 -15.26 -20.48 -6.85
C GLN A 33 -16.40 -21.06 -7.70
N LEU A 34 -16.60 -22.38 -7.65
CA LEU A 34 -17.70 -23.04 -8.34
C LEU A 34 -19.05 -22.49 -7.86
N ALA A 35 -19.29 -22.48 -6.55
CA ALA A 35 -20.55 -22.01 -5.96
C ALA A 35 -20.86 -20.55 -6.31
N TYR A 36 -19.86 -19.67 -6.26
CA TYR A 36 -20.02 -18.26 -6.63
C TYR A 36 -20.36 -18.09 -8.11
N ASN A 37 -19.65 -18.79 -8.99
CA ASN A 37 -19.86 -18.70 -10.43
C ASN A 37 -21.23 -19.24 -10.86
N THR A 38 -21.76 -20.25 -10.15
CA THR A 38 -23.07 -20.86 -10.43
C THR A 38 -24.23 -20.24 -9.64
N SER A 39 -23.97 -19.31 -8.72
CA SER A 39 -25.02 -18.62 -7.97
C SER A 39 -25.53 -17.42 -8.77
N GLN A 40 -26.84 -17.18 -8.74
CA GLN A 40 -27.41 -15.97 -9.36
C GLN A 40 -26.90 -14.73 -8.62
N HIS A 41 -26.43 -13.74 -9.38
CA HIS A 41 -25.94 -12.48 -8.82
C HIS A 41 -27.07 -11.44 -8.77
N SER A 42 -27.25 -10.78 -7.62
CA SER A 42 -28.38 -9.86 -7.39
C SER A 42 -28.44 -8.68 -8.38
N THR A 43 -27.28 -8.21 -8.86
CA THR A 43 -27.22 -7.09 -9.81
C THR A 43 -27.58 -7.49 -11.24
N THR A 44 -27.26 -8.71 -11.64
CA THR A 44 -27.40 -9.15 -13.04
C THR A 44 -28.61 -10.07 -13.23
N GLY A 45 -29.15 -10.64 -12.15
CA GLY A 45 -30.19 -11.68 -12.19
C GLY A 45 -29.72 -13.04 -12.69
N GLU A 46 -28.55 -13.08 -13.34
CA GLU A 46 -27.95 -14.26 -13.94
C GLU A 46 -26.73 -14.75 -13.15
N THR A 47 -26.31 -15.99 -13.43
CA THR A 47 -25.09 -16.59 -12.86
C THR A 47 -23.84 -16.07 -13.59
N PRO A 48 -22.74 -15.73 -12.89
CA PRO A 48 -21.51 -15.24 -13.54
C PRO A 48 -20.96 -16.15 -14.65
N SER A 49 -20.98 -17.49 -14.50
CA SER A 49 -20.51 -18.40 -15.54
C SER A 49 -21.37 -18.34 -16.81
N LEU A 50 -22.66 -18.09 -16.68
CA LEU A 50 -23.56 -17.92 -17.82
C LEU A 50 -23.28 -16.61 -18.56
N VAL A 51 -22.88 -15.54 -17.87
CA VAL A 51 -22.56 -14.25 -18.49
C VAL A 51 -21.15 -14.25 -19.10
N GLU A 52 -20.20 -14.96 -18.49
CA GLU A 52 -18.80 -15.02 -18.95
C GLU A 52 -18.57 -16.08 -20.03
N LYS A 53 -19.17 -17.27 -19.88
CA LYS A 53 -18.89 -18.45 -20.73
C LYS A 53 -20.10 -18.90 -21.54
N GLY A 54 -21.30 -18.50 -21.13
CA GLY A 54 -22.55 -18.81 -21.83
C GLY A 54 -23.19 -20.11 -21.36
N TRP A 55 -22.53 -20.84 -20.48
CA TRP A 55 -23.03 -22.09 -19.92
C TRP A 55 -22.63 -22.21 -18.46
N ASN A 56 -23.43 -22.97 -17.72
CA ASN A 56 -23.14 -23.32 -16.34
C ASN A 56 -22.63 -24.76 -16.28
N PRO A 57 -21.59 -25.04 -15.48
CA PRO A 57 -21.14 -26.40 -15.26
C PRO A 57 -22.22 -27.23 -14.56
N LEU A 58 -22.28 -28.51 -14.91
CA LEU A 58 -23.19 -29.46 -14.26
C LEU A 58 -22.78 -29.63 -12.80
N LEU A 59 -23.71 -29.35 -11.89
CA LEU A 59 -23.50 -29.54 -10.46
C LEU A 59 -23.92 -30.95 -10.04
N PRO A 60 -23.37 -31.50 -8.94
CA PRO A 60 -23.81 -32.79 -8.40
C PRO A 60 -25.34 -32.88 -8.19
N ALA A 61 -25.99 -31.76 -7.85
CA ALA A 61 -27.44 -31.68 -7.71
C ALA A 61 -28.19 -31.89 -9.04
N ASP A 62 -27.58 -31.55 -10.18
CA ASP A 62 -28.18 -31.75 -11.51
C ASP A 62 -28.10 -33.21 -11.94
N HIS A 63 -27.13 -33.98 -11.41
CA HIS A 63 -27.08 -35.42 -11.65
C HIS A 63 -28.29 -36.17 -11.06
N LEU A 64 -28.90 -35.64 -10.00
CA LEU A 64 -30.13 -36.18 -9.42
C LEU A 64 -31.36 -35.94 -10.31
N LYS A 65 -31.29 -34.94 -11.21
CA LYS A 65 -32.35 -34.56 -12.15
C LYS A 65 -32.26 -35.26 -13.51
N LYS A 66 -31.29 -36.17 -13.70
CA LYS A 66 -31.02 -36.86 -14.99
C LYS A 66 -32.20 -37.59 -15.62
N ASN A 67 -33.20 -37.99 -14.83
CA ASN A 67 -34.41 -38.64 -15.33
C ASN A 67 -35.38 -37.67 -16.02
N LEU A 68 -35.10 -36.36 -15.99
CA LEU A 68 -35.85 -35.34 -16.72
C LEU A 68 -35.20 -35.12 -18.09
N LEU A 69 -36.02 -35.04 -19.14
CA LEU A 69 -35.58 -34.71 -20.50
C LEU A 69 -34.88 -33.35 -20.50
N THR A 70 -33.55 -33.34 -20.59
CA THR A 70 -32.77 -32.11 -20.75
C THR A 70 -32.66 -31.80 -22.24
N ILE A 71 -33.56 -30.95 -22.73
CA ILE A 71 -33.48 -30.44 -24.10
C ILE A 71 -32.33 -29.43 -24.11
N HIS A 72 -31.18 -29.82 -24.66
CA HIS A 72 -30.09 -28.88 -24.88
C HIS A 72 -30.56 -27.84 -25.91
N PRO A 73 -30.44 -26.53 -25.62
CA PRO A 73 -30.83 -25.53 -26.60
C PRO A 73 -30.02 -25.70 -27.88
N THR A 74 -30.68 -25.65 -29.04
CA THR A 74 -29.98 -25.60 -30.33
C THR A 74 -29.00 -24.44 -30.34
N ALA A 75 -27.88 -24.54 -31.07
CA ALA A 75 -26.87 -23.48 -31.17
C ALA A 75 -27.45 -22.09 -31.45
N LYS A 76 -28.54 -22.02 -32.23
CA LYS A 76 -29.30 -20.78 -32.48
C LYS A 76 -29.91 -20.19 -31.20
N TYR A 77 -30.58 -21.00 -30.39
CA TYR A 77 -31.18 -20.56 -29.13
C TYR A 77 -30.10 -20.15 -28.13
N PHE A 78 -28.98 -20.88 -28.08
CA PHE A 78 -27.83 -20.53 -27.27
C PHE A 78 -27.29 -19.14 -27.63
N HIS A 79 -27.11 -18.86 -28.93
CA HIS A 79 -26.67 -17.55 -29.42
C HIS A 79 -27.64 -16.42 -29.05
N GLU A 80 -28.95 -16.66 -29.16
CA GLU A 80 -29.97 -15.69 -28.76
C GLU A 80 -29.95 -15.43 -27.25
N MET A 81 -29.83 -16.49 -26.43
CA MET A 81 -29.69 -16.38 -24.98
C MET A 81 -28.43 -15.58 -24.60
N TRP A 82 -27.29 -15.90 -25.22
CA TRP A 82 -26.03 -15.22 -24.98
C TRP A 82 -26.12 -13.72 -25.30
N LYS A 83 -26.70 -13.36 -26.44
CA LYS A 83 -26.95 -11.96 -26.80
C LYS A 83 -27.77 -11.23 -25.75
N ARG A 84 -28.86 -11.84 -25.27
CA ARG A 84 -29.69 -11.26 -24.20
C ARG A 84 -28.89 -11.05 -22.92
N ALA A 85 -28.05 -12.01 -22.53
CA ALA A 85 -27.20 -11.88 -21.35
C ALA A 85 -26.19 -10.72 -21.49
N CYS A 86 -25.55 -10.59 -22.66
CA CYS A 86 -24.65 -9.46 -22.95
C CYS A 86 -25.37 -8.10 -22.93
N ASP A 87 -26.56 -8.03 -23.51
CA ASP A 87 -27.37 -6.81 -23.52
C ASP A 87 -27.78 -6.41 -22.11
N THR A 88 -28.23 -7.36 -21.28
CA THR A 88 -28.57 -7.13 -19.87
C THR A 88 -27.35 -6.69 -19.08
N ALA A 89 -26.20 -7.35 -19.23
CA ALA A 89 -24.97 -6.95 -18.56
C ALA A 89 -24.54 -5.52 -18.94
N SER A 90 -24.65 -5.17 -20.22
CA SER A 90 -24.34 -3.82 -20.71
C SER A 90 -25.27 -2.77 -20.10
N LYS A 91 -26.56 -3.08 -19.97
CA LYS A 91 -27.54 -2.21 -19.28
C LYS A 91 -27.21 -2.05 -17.81
N CYS A 92 -26.92 -3.13 -17.08
CA CYS A 92 -26.53 -3.06 -15.67
C CYS A 92 -25.28 -2.21 -15.46
N ILE A 93 -24.29 -2.28 -16.37
CA ILE A 93 -23.09 -1.43 -16.32
C ILE A 93 -23.45 0.04 -16.54
N ALA A 94 -24.34 0.33 -17.49
CA ALA A 94 -24.83 1.69 -17.74
C ALA A 94 -25.60 2.26 -16.53
N GLU A 95 -26.52 1.47 -15.96
CA GLU A 95 -27.28 1.83 -14.75
C GLU A 95 -26.36 2.06 -13.55
N ALA A 96 -25.37 1.18 -13.34
CA ALA A 96 -24.39 1.35 -12.27
C ALA A 96 -23.55 2.62 -12.47
N LYS A 97 -23.19 2.96 -13.72
CA LYS A 97 -22.50 4.20 -14.04
C LYS A 97 -23.37 5.41 -13.73
N GLU A 98 -24.63 5.43 -14.17
CA GLU A 98 -25.58 6.51 -13.89
C GLU A 98 -25.83 6.68 -12.38
N TYR A 99 -26.03 5.57 -11.66
CA TYR A 99 -26.18 5.59 -10.21
C TYR A 99 -24.96 6.19 -9.49
N ASN A 100 -23.76 5.80 -9.92
CA ASN A 100 -22.51 6.32 -9.39
C ASN A 100 -22.30 7.80 -9.72
N GLU A 101 -22.69 8.23 -10.93
CA GLU A 101 -22.66 9.64 -11.32
C GLU A 101 -23.62 10.48 -10.46
N GLN A 102 -24.85 10.01 -10.25
CA GLN A 102 -25.86 10.69 -9.41
C GLN A 102 -25.42 10.80 -7.94
N ARG A 103 -24.86 9.73 -7.37
CA ARG A 103 -24.27 9.78 -6.02
C ARG A 103 -23.04 10.67 -5.94
N GLY A 104 -22.19 10.60 -6.97
CA GLY A 104 -20.99 11.41 -7.10
C GLY A 104 -21.30 12.89 -7.12
N THR A 105 -22.35 13.33 -7.82
CA THR A 105 -22.78 14.73 -7.87
C THR A 105 -23.34 15.26 -6.55
N ASN A 106 -23.97 14.41 -5.74
CA ASN A 106 -24.54 14.82 -4.45
C ASN A 106 -23.47 14.92 -3.35
N ASN A 107 -22.44 14.07 -3.42
CA ASN A 107 -21.32 14.06 -2.48
C ASN A 107 -20.07 14.77 -3.00
N THR A 108 -20.13 15.43 -4.16
CA THR A 108 -19.05 16.30 -4.59
C THR A 108 -18.92 17.42 -3.58
N TRP A 109 -17.93 17.25 -2.71
CA TRP A 109 -17.12 18.30 -2.14
C TRP A 109 -16.71 19.19 -3.34
N ASN A 110 -17.59 20.10 -3.74
CA ASN A 110 -17.36 21.02 -4.85
C ASN A 110 -16.35 22.06 -4.36
N LEU A 111 -15.11 21.62 -4.09
CA LEU A 111 -14.00 22.54 -4.17
C LEU A 111 -13.89 22.87 -5.65
N THR A 112 -14.45 24.02 -6.02
CA THR A 112 -14.05 24.71 -7.25
C THR A 112 -12.56 25.00 -7.11
N LEU A 113 -11.77 24.02 -7.53
CA LEU A 113 -10.33 24.07 -7.58
C LEU A 113 -10.00 24.73 -8.91
N GLU A 114 -9.58 25.98 -8.84
CA GLU A 114 -9.07 26.67 -10.01
C GLU A 114 -7.59 26.35 -10.16
N LYS A 115 -7.08 26.50 -11.38
CA LYS A 115 -5.63 26.47 -11.60
C LYS A 115 -4.96 27.51 -10.72
N GLU A 116 -3.75 27.23 -10.28
CA GLU A 116 -2.95 28.10 -9.40
C GLU A 116 -3.49 28.28 -7.97
N THR A 117 -4.57 27.58 -7.59
CA THR A 117 -5.02 27.55 -6.20
C THR A 117 -4.02 26.77 -5.33
N LYS A 118 -3.77 27.27 -4.11
CA LYS A 118 -3.00 26.56 -3.10
C LYS A 118 -3.84 25.45 -2.46
N VAL A 119 -3.28 24.26 -2.39
CA VAL A 119 -3.93 23.07 -1.83
C VAL A 119 -2.99 22.29 -0.92
N LEU A 120 -3.59 21.60 0.03
CA LEU A 120 -2.92 20.64 0.89
C LEU A 120 -3.24 19.21 0.40
N VAL A 121 -2.26 18.31 0.43
CA VAL A 121 -2.44 16.91 -0.01
C VAL A 121 -2.37 15.99 1.21
N SER A 122 -3.28 15.00 1.29
CA SER A 122 -3.34 14.04 2.39
C SER A 122 -2.03 13.26 2.53
N LYS A 123 -1.58 13.05 3.77
CA LYS A 123 -0.40 12.22 4.08
C LYS A 123 -0.55 10.77 3.61
N MET A 124 -1.78 10.27 3.41
CA MET A 124 -2.03 8.93 2.88
C MET A 124 -1.46 8.74 1.49
N SER A 125 -1.38 9.82 0.71
CA SER A 125 -0.76 9.77 -0.58
C SER A 125 0.73 9.46 -0.45
N PHE A 126 1.42 9.87 0.62
CA PHE A 126 2.88 9.81 0.73
C PHE A 126 3.36 8.62 1.56
N ASN A 127 4.11 7.71 0.93
CA ASN A 127 4.66 6.52 1.59
C ASN A 127 6.05 6.77 2.20
N ASN A 128 6.85 7.64 1.59
CA ASN A 128 8.26 7.85 1.92
C ASN A 128 8.48 9.11 2.76
N LEU A 129 7.60 9.35 3.72
CA LEU A 129 7.71 10.47 4.63
C LEU A 129 8.75 10.18 5.71
N LYS A 130 9.80 10.99 5.80
CA LYS A 130 10.87 10.87 6.80
C LYS A 130 10.34 10.98 8.25
N GLY A 131 10.61 9.99 9.12
CA GLY A 131 10.17 9.99 10.53
C GLY A 131 8.81 9.31 10.80
N PRO A 132 8.32 9.32 12.06
CA PRO A 132 7.16 8.53 12.47
C PRO A 132 5.82 9.07 11.92
N LYS A 133 5.05 8.23 11.23
CA LYS A 133 3.76 8.56 10.58
C LYS A 133 2.70 9.17 11.52
N LYS A 134 2.75 8.83 12.81
CA LYS A 134 1.81 9.32 13.84
C LYS A 134 2.04 10.79 14.21
N MET A 135 3.27 11.28 14.15
CA MET A 135 3.62 12.67 14.51
C MET A 135 3.51 13.65 13.34
N LYS A 136 3.18 13.16 12.14
CA LYS A 136 3.02 14.01 10.96
C LYS A 136 1.60 14.51 10.82
N ASP A 137 1.50 15.76 10.36
CA ASP A 137 0.24 16.38 9.97
C ASP A 137 -0.51 15.52 8.96
N SER A 138 -1.83 15.49 9.11
CA SER A 138 -2.70 14.69 8.24
C SER A 138 -2.71 15.18 6.80
N PHE A 139 -2.42 16.47 6.58
CA PHE A 139 -2.29 17.08 5.26
C PHE A 139 -0.93 17.79 5.19
N LEU A 140 -0.28 17.68 4.05
CA LEU A 140 1.07 18.18 3.82
C LEU A 140 1.06 19.24 2.75
N GLY A 141 1.99 20.18 2.93
CA GLY A 141 2.46 21.13 1.92
C GLY A 141 1.43 22.15 1.49
N LEU A 142 1.92 23.33 1.14
CA LEU A 142 1.17 24.30 0.35
C LEU A 142 1.58 24.10 -1.09
N PHE A 143 0.82 23.28 -1.82
CA PHE A 143 1.14 22.99 -3.19
C PHE A 143 0.23 23.75 -4.15
N THR A 144 0.75 24.12 -5.30
CA THR A 144 -0.01 24.86 -6.31
C THR A 144 -0.55 23.89 -7.34
N ILE A 145 -1.84 24.03 -7.68
CA ILE A 145 -2.44 23.27 -8.78
C ILE A 145 -1.88 23.76 -10.11
N ILE A 146 -1.30 22.86 -10.90
CA ILE A 146 -0.86 23.13 -12.27
C ILE A 146 -2.03 22.90 -13.22
N LYS A 147 -2.67 21.75 -13.11
CA LYS A 147 -3.69 21.29 -14.05
C LYS A 147 -4.74 20.42 -13.37
N LEU A 148 -5.97 20.51 -13.84
CA LEU A 148 -7.04 19.58 -13.47
C LEU A 148 -7.08 18.46 -14.52
N ILE A 149 -7.01 17.21 -14.07
CA ILE A 149 -7.08 16.02 -14.92
C ILE A 149 -8.49 15.43 -14.77
N GLY A 150 -9.37 15.83 -15.67
CA GLY A 150 -10.80 15.51 -15.57
C GLY A 150 -11.44 16.10 -14.32
N LYS A 151 -12.52 15.47 -13.84
CA LYS A 151 -13.25 15.91 -12.64
C LYS A 151 -12.67 15.37 -11.33
N ASN A 152 -11.93 14.26 -11.39
CA ASN A 152 -11.58 13.46 -10.20
C ASN A 152 -10.10 13.52 -9.81
N ALA A 153 -9.23 14.15 -10.60
CA ALA A 153 -7.80 14.24 -10.30
C ALA A 153 -7.22 15.63 -10.57
N VAL A 154 -6.20 15.97 -9.79
CA VAL A 154 -5.48 17.25 -9.85
C VAL A 154 -4.00 16.99 -9.93
N GLU A 155 -3.33 17.70 -10.82
CA GLU A 155 -1.88 17.74 -10.94
C GLU A 155 -1.34 18.94 -10.16
N VAL A 156 -0.39 18.65 -9.28
CA VAL A 156 0.08 19.58 -8.26
C VAL A 156 1.59 19.73 -8.37
N LYS A 157 2.08 20.97 -8.23
CA LYS A 157 3.51 21.27 -8.19
C LYS A 157 4.11 20.82 -6.86
N LEU A 158 4.82 19.68 -6.88
CA LEU A 158 5.52 19.16 -5.71
C LEU A 158 6.86 19.90 -5.49
N THR A 159 7.14 20.26 -4.24
CA THR A 159 8.44 20.83 -3.83
C THR A 159 9.53 19.74 -3.79
N GLU A 160 10.81 20.13 -3.76
CA GLU A 160 11.96 19.24 -4.00
C GLU A 160 11.96 17.96 -3.14
N GLU A 161 11.56 18.03 -1.87
CA GLU A 161 11.43 16.85 -0.98
C GLU A 161 10.46 15.79 -1.51
N PHE A 162 9.44 16.22 -2.25
CA PHE A 162 8.38 15.39 -2.80
C PHE A 162 8.52 15.14 -4.31
N SER A 163 9.57 15.68 -4.95
CA SER A 163 9.81 15.60 -6.40
C SER A 163 9.83 14.18 -6.96
N ARG A 164 10.25 13.20 -6.16
CA ARG A 164 10.28 11.77 -6.55
C ARG A 164 8.90 11.13 -6.65
N LYS A 165 7.84 11.82 -6.21
CA LYS A 165 6.48 11.30 -6.18
C LYS A 165 5.71 11.75 -7.42
N HIS A 166 4.79 10.91 -7.88
CA HIS A 166 3.86 11.28 -8.93
C HIS A 166 3.01 12.51 -8.52
N PRO A 167 2.93 13.56 -9.35
CA PRO A 167 2.31 14.85 -9.00
C PRO A 167 0.77 14.85 -9.09
N VAL A 168 0.17 13.77 -9.59
CA VAL A 168 -1.28 13.66 -9.75
C VAL A 168 -1.91 12.99 -8.53
N PHE A 169 -2.90 13.66 -7.95
CA PHE A 169 -3.64 13.18 -6.79
C PHE A 169 -5.15 13.16 -7.08
N PRO A 170 -5.89 12.16 -6.57
CA PRO A 170 -7.34 12.18 -6.61
C PRO A 170 -7.82 13.32 -5.73
N VAL A 171 -8.86 14.02 -6.19
CA VAL A 171 -9.26 15.26 -5.53
C VAL A 171 -9.86 15.01 -4.14
N SER A 172 -10.36 13.80 -3.87
CA SER A 172 -10.78 13.36 -2.52
C SER A 172 -9.66 13.40 -1.47
N LEU A 173 -8.39 13.35 -1.91
CA LEU A 173 -7.21 13.45 -1.05
C LEU A 173 -6.61 14.86 -1.01
N VAL A 174 -7.27 15.84 -1.63
CA VAL A 174 -6.81 17.23 -1.75
C VAL A 174 -7.78 18.14 -0.99
N LYS A 175 -7.24 19.12 -0.27
CA LYS A 175 -8.01 20.18 0.40
C LYS A 175 -7.56 21.55 -0.07
N LYS A 176 -8.51 22.43 -0.37
CA LYS A 176 -8.26 23.84 -0.66
C LYS A 176 -7.69 24.50 0.58
N TYR A 177 -6.57 25.17 0.42
CA TYR A 177 -5.98 25.97 1.48
C TYR A 177 -6.66 27.34 1.49
N PHE A 178 -7.23 27.71 2.62
CA PHE A 178 -7.75 29.05 2.85
C PHE A 178 -6.71 29.82 3.65
N GLN A 179 -6.19 30.90 3.07
CA GLN A 179 -5.31 31.80 3.80
C GLN A 179 -6.13 32.51 4.87
N ILE A 180 -5.62 32.49 6.11
CA ILE A 180 -6.26 33.19 7.21
C ILE A 180 -6.05 34.69 6.98
N GLU A 181 -7.13 35.43 6.82
CA GLU A 181 -7.10 36.89 6.85
C GLU A 181 -6.93 37.34 8.30
N GLU A 182 -5.80 37.97 8.62
CA GLU A 182 -5.43 38.37 9.98
C GLU A 182 -6.42 39.41 10.56
N ASP A 183 -6.99 40.26 9.70
CA ASP A 183 -7.99 41.26 10.08
C ASP A 183 -9.32 40.67 10.56
N LYS A 184 -9.73 39.51 10.03
CA LYS A 184 -10.99 38.86 10.42
C LYS A 184 -10.90 38.15 11.77
N PHE A 185 -9.69 37.77 12.21
CA PHE A 185 -9.47 36.98 13.43
C PHE A 185 -8.22 37.41 14.20
N PRO A 186 -8.17 38.65 14.74
CA PRO A 186 -6.98 39.20 15.39
C PRO A 186 -6.58 38.48 16.70
N SER A 187 -7.52 37.75 17.33
CA SER A 187 -7.26 37.00 18.57
C SER A 187 -6.54 35.65 18.36
N ARG A 188 -6.39 35.20 17.11
CA ARG A 188 -5.78 33.91 16.79
C ARG A 188 -4.27 34.04 16.72
N LYS A 189 -3.56 33.66 17.79
CA LYS A 189 -2.09 33.62 17.82
C LYS A 189 -1.56 32.67 16.73
N LYS A 190 -0.60 33.12 15.93
CA LYS A 190 0.19 32.25 15.04
C LYS A 190 0.87 31.20 15.92
N ILE A 191 0.50 29.94 15.76
CA ILE A 191 1.19 28.85 16.43
C ILE A 191 2.60 28.83 15.83
N PRO A 192 3.67 28.95 16.63
CA PRO A 192 5.02 28.87 16.10
C PRO A 192 5.20 27.54 15.38
N THR A 193 5.71 27.58 14.15
CA THR A 193 6.04 26.38 13.39
C THR A 193 6.94 25.51 14.25
N PRO A 194 6.61 24.22 14.47
CA PRO A 194 7.49 23.35 15.23
C PRO A 194 8.90 23.41 14.65
N PRO A 195 9.95 23.53 15.49
CA PRO A 195 11.32 23.52 14.99
C PRO A 195 11.51 22.26 14.17
N GLU A 196 12.06 22.42 12.96
CA GLU A 196 12.39 21.30 12.09
C GLU A 196 13.24 20.33 12.92
N ILE A 197 12.80 19.06 13.01
CA ILE A 197 13.57 18.03 13.68
C ILE A 197 14.77 17.79 12.76
N VAL A 198 15.82 18.58 12.96
CA VAL A 198 17.13 18.30 12.41
C VAL A 198 17.45 16.91 12.94
N GLU A 199 17.47 15.92 12.06
CA GLU A 199 18.14 14.68 12.40
C GLU A 199 19.55 15.10 12.74
N VAL A 200 19.85 15.16 14.04
CA VAL A 200 21.20 15.35 14.53
C VAL A 200 22.00 14.31 13.79
N GLU A 201 22.82 14.73 12.83
CA GLU A 201 23.81 13.87 12.23
C GLU A 201 24.56 13.30 13.42
N ASP A 202 24.27 12.04 13.71
CA ASP A 202 24.70 11.31 14.89
C ASP A 202 26.20 11.15 14.69
N SER A 203 26.92 12.24 15.00
CA SER A 203 28.33 12.42 14.73
C SER A 203 28.97 11.25 15.44
N PRO A 204 29.68 10.37 14.71
CA PRO A 204 30.11 9.11 15.27
C PRO A 204 30.88 9.41 16.55
N GLY A 205 30.30 9.05 17.70
CA GLY A 205 30.94 9.24 18.99
C GLY A 205 32.30 8.55 18.98
N ARG A 206 33.14 8.82 19.98
CA ARG A 206 34.45 8.18 20.04
C ARG A 206 34.33 6.65 20.03
N ALA A 207 35.03 5.96 19.12
CA ALA A 207 35.00 4.51 19.03
C ALA A 207 35.47 3.87 20.35
N LYS A 208 34.81 2.80 20.79
CA LYS A 208 35.20 2.01 21.97
C LYS A 208 35.97 0.77 21.55
N LYS A 209 35.39 -0.03 20.66
CA LYS A 209 35.99 -1.27 20.14
C LYS A 209 35.37 -1.71 18.83
N ILE A 210 36.14 -2.49 18.06
CA ILE A 210 35.67 -3.21 16.87
C ILE A 210 35.28 -4.62 17.29
N ILE A 211 34.13 -5.11 16.83
CA ILE A 211 33.59 -6.42 17.24
C ILE A 211 33.75 -7.45 16.12
N LYS A 212 33.44 -7.06 14.88
CA LYS A 212 33.44 -7.95 13.73
C LYS A 212 34.00 -7.24 12.50
N ALA A 213 34.52 -8.02 11.57
CA ALA A 213 34.91 -7.57 10.24
C ALA A 213 34.14 -8.35 9.19
N ARG A 214 33.74 -7.69 8.10
CA ARG A 214 33.13 -8.32 6.93
C ARG A 214 33.75 -7.79 5.65
N LYS A 215 33.79 -8.62 4.61
CA LYS A 215 34.15 -8.20 3.24
C LYS A 215 32.88 -8.07 2.43
N ILE A 216 32.71 -6.94 1.74
CA ILE A 216 31.59 -6.68 0.84
C ILE A 216 32.17 -6.22 -0.49
N ARG A 217 31.53 -6.64 -1.58
CA ARG A 217 31.85 -6.16 -2.92
C ARG A 217 30.93 -4.98 -3.26
N LEU A 218 31.50 -3.79 -3.35
CA LEU A 218 30.77 -2.54 -3.63
C LEU A 218 31.41 -1.91 -4.87
N ASN A 219 30.60 -1.63 -5.91
CA ASN A 219 31.07 -1.14 -7.21
C ASN A 219 32.23 -1.97 -7.83
N GLY A 220 32.16 -3.30 -7.70
CA GLY A 220 33.14 -4.24 -8.26
C GLY A 220 34.44 -4.39 -7.46
N LYS A 221 34.68 -3.58 -6.42
CA LYS A 221 35.84 -3.65 -5.53
C LYS A 221 35.50 -4.34 -4.21
N ASP A 222 36.43 -5.14 -3.72
CA ASP A 222 36.32 -5.78 -2.40
C ASP A 222 36.71 -4.78 -1.30
N GLN A 223 35.73 -4.33 -0.52
CA GLN A 223 35.94 -3.44 0.62
C GLN A 223 35.72 -4.18 1.94
N ARG A 224 36.54 -3.84 2.94
CA ARG A 224 36.40 -4.35 4.31
C ARG A 224 35.66 -3.33 5.17
N GLN A 225 34.60 -3.79 5.83
CA GLN A 225 33.89 -3.00 6.83
C GLN A 225 34.06 -3.62 8.21
N TYR A 226 34.09 -2.76 9.23
CA TYR A 226 34.25 -3.14 10.62
C TYR A 226 33.02 -2.67 11.42
N LEU A 227 32.50 -3.56 12.27
CA LEU A 227 31.39 -3.24 13.18
C LEU A 227 31.97 -2.53 14.39
N VAL A 228 31.73 -1.22 14.47
CA VAL A 228 32.26 -0.35 15.52
C VAL A 228 31.20 -0.14 16.60
N ARG A 229 31.60 -0.38 17.85
CA ARG A 229 30.84 0.02 19.03
C ARG A 229 31.36 1.34 19.56
N PHE A 230 30.48 2.32 19.70
CA PHE A 230 30.81 3.65 20.19
C PHE A 230 30.80 3.72 21.73
N ARG A 231 31.59 4.64 22.31
CA ARG A 231 31.52 4.92 23.75
C ARG A 231 30.14 5.51 24.08
N ASN A 232 29.59 5.09 25.21
CA ASN A 232 28.31 5.54 25.76
C ASN A 232 27.07 5.23 24.89
N GLN A 233 27.20 4.35 23.88
CA GLN A 233 26.08 3.87 23.10
C GLN A 233 25.83 2.37 23.36
N LYS A 234 24.55 1.98 23.33
CA LYS A 234 24.12 0.57 23.43
C LYS A 234 24.42 -0.17 22.11
N ALA A 235 24.42 -1.50 22.17
CA ALA A 235 24.69 -2.37 21.02
C ALA A 235 23.78 -2.10 19.81
N ASP A 236 22.56 -1.60 20.03
CA ASP A 236 21.58 -1.29 18.98
C ASP A 236 22.04 -0.17 18.04
N LYS A 237 23.03 0.64 18.47
CA LYS A 237 23.61 1.73 17.67
C LYS A 237 24.96 1.37 17.03
N ASP A 238 25.37 0.09 17.08
CA ASP A 238 26.62 -0.34 16.44
C ASP A 238 26.50 -0.18 14.90
N LYS A 239 27.47 0.50 14.27
CA LYS A 239 27.46 0.79 12.82
C LYS A 239 28.62 0.09 12.10
N TRP A 240 28.37 -0.32 10.85
CA TRP A 240 29.42 -0.82 9.95
C TRP A 240 30.11 0.37 9.28
N LEU A 241 31.40 0.52 9.51
CA LEU A 241 32.22 1.60 8.97
C LEU A 241 33.41 1.07 8.18
N GLU A 242 33.87 1.84 7.20
CA GLU A 242 35.13 1.60 6.47
C GLU A 242 36.34 2.01 7.31
N GLU A 243 37.53 1.49 7.00
CA GLU A 243 38.77 1.76 7.76
C GLU A 243 39.03 3.26 7.99
N ASP A 244 38.77 4.09 6.97
CA ASP A 244 39.02 5.53 6.99
C ASP A 244 37.95 6.32 7.76
N ALA A 245 36.76 5.74 7.92
CA ALA A 245 35.61 6.40 8.56
C ALA A 245 35.54 6.15 10.08
N ILE A 246 36.48 5.39 10.66
CA ILE A 246 36.49 5.05 12.09
C ILE A 246 37.28 6.10 12.88
N PRO A 247 36.66 6.78 13.86
CA PRO A 247 37.38 7.64 14.80
C PRO A 247 38.43 6.84 15.59
N ASP A 248 39.69 7.31 15.64
CA ASP A 248 40.82 6.58 16.23
C ASP A 248 41.02 5.15 15.66
N GLY A 249 40.65 4.93 14.38
CA GLY A 249 40.58 3.61 13.74
C GLY A 249 41.84 2.75 13.86
N ASN A 250 43.02 3.35 13.66
CA ASN A 250 44.31 2.65 13.72
C ASN A 250 44.54 1.92 15.04
N LEU A 251 44.20 2.55 16.17
CA LEU A 251 44.39 1.97 17.50
C LEU A 251 43.46 0.78 17.73
N HIS A 252 42.20 0.93 17.32
CA HIS A 252 41.18 -0.11 17.50
C HIS A 252 41.37 -1.30 16.55
N LEU A 253 41.81 -1.05 15.31
CA LEU A 253 42.13 -2.07 14.34
C LEU A 253 43.34 -2.90 14.76
N ARG A 254 44.38 -2.25 15.32
CA ARG A 254 45.55 -2.96 15.85
C ARG A 254 45.17 -3.89 16.99
N ARG A 255 44.33 -3.44 17.92
CA ARG A 255 43.82 -4.28 19.03
C ARG A 255 42.98 -5.45 18.54
N PHE A 256 42.08 -5.21 17.57
CA PHE A 256 41.23 -6.26 17.00
C PHE A 256 42.04 -7.32 16.23
N ARG A 257 43.04 -6.91 15.45
CA ARG A 257 43.94 -7.83 14.75
C ARG A 257 44.82 -8.62 15.72
N ALA A 258 45.20 -8.04 16.87
CA ALA A 258 45.96 -8.73 17.90
C ALA A 258 45.11 -9.81 18.61
N SER A 259 43.86 -9.50 18.98
CA SER A 259 42.96 -10.49 19.61
C SER A 259 42.57 -11.62 18.66
N GLY A 260 42.43 -11.36 17.37
CA GLY A 260 42.15 -12.42 16.39
C GLY A 260 43.30 -13.41 16.20
N ARG A 261 44.55 -13.04 16.52
CA ARG A 261 45.70 -13.94 16.43
C ARG A 261 45.81 -14.88 17.63
N THR A 262 45.41 -14.45 18.81
CA THR A 262 45.41 -15.27 20.03
C THR A 262 44.31 -16.33 20.03
N ASP A 263 43.17 -16.05 19.39
CA ASP A 263 42.08 -17.02 19.25
C ASP A 263 42.38 -18.13 18.23
N GLN A 264 43.26 -17.86 17.25
CA GLN A 264 43.70 -18.85 16.25
C GLN A 264 44.82 -19.79 16.75
N SER A 265 45.55 -19.41 17.80
CA SER A 265 46.61 -20.26 18.40
C SER A 265 46.08 -21.29 19.41
N HIS A 266 44.79 -21.26 19.73
CA HIS A 266 44.13 -22.17 20.67
C HIS A 266 43.12 -23.12 20.01
N GLN A 267 43.18 -23.26 18.67
CA GLN A 267 42.45 -24.27 17.90
C GLN A 267 43.41 -25.26 17.26
#